data_AF-A0A4D6GSA1-F1
#
_entry.id   AF-A0A4D6GSA1-F1
#
_cell.length_a   1.000
_cell.length_b   1.000
_cell.length_c   1.000
_cell.angle_alpha   90.00
_cell.angle_beta   90.00
_cell.angle_gamma   90.00
#
_symmetry.space_group_name_H-M   'P 1'
#
loop_
_entity.id
_entity.type
_entity.pdbx_description
1 polymer ?
#
loop_
_entity_poly.entity_id
_entity_poly.type
_entity_poly.pdbx_seq_one_letter_code
_entity_poly.pdbx_strand_id
1 'polypeptide(L)'
;MNVIGRETVDSLGTTVDDLVGIGRLLDSPRLAHIWFTLRVEGNVVVEESDSNPFLWDGITVSELLERLDGDIPQSTLYNDMDELEGVGAVEIASEGQPMGYKANFFQAEAENVDKMGDSSLIGPQIIGLVGEAYTDEAVQEFLDEYGHSLLNDVLQIYVASVQGRLERSFVEMFPEADEEDVEAVVPAIERVLFEMSRDPLRGYDYRDELSTMSGE
;
A
#
# COMPACT_ATOMS: atom_id res chain seq x y z
N MET A 1 -16.47 -31.47 9.22
CA MET A 1 -15.96 -30.69 8.08
C MET A 1 -14.57 -30.21 8.47
N ASN A 2 -13.53 -30.74 7.82
CA ASN A 2 -12.15 -30.38 8.12
C ASN A 2 -11.91 -28.96 7.58
N VAL A 3 -11.72 -28.02 8.49
CA VAL A 3 -11.02 -26.77 8.19
C VAL A 3 -9.58 -27.18 7.96
N ILE A 4 -9.16 -27.22 6.70
CA ILE A 4 -7.74 -27.30 6.37
C ILE A 4 -7.17 -26.00 6.91
N GLY A 5 -6.44 -26.08 8.03
CA GLY A 5 -5.80 -24.92 8.64
C GLY A 5 -4.87 -24.31 7.61
N ARG A 6 -5.13 -23.06 7.22
CA ARG A 6 -4.11 -22.27 6.53
C ARG A 6 -2.91 -22.23 7.45
N GLU A 7 -1.79 -22.76 6.96
CA GLU A 7 -0.54 -22.79 7.72
C GLU A 7 -0.05 -21.35 7.82
N THR A 8 -0.04 -20.83 9.05
CA THR A 8 0.51 -19.51 9.35
C THR A 8 2.02 -19.60 9.29
N VAL A 9 2.64 -18.70 8.56
CA VAL A 9 4.09 -18.66 8.30
C VAL A 9 4.84 -17.74 9.25
N ASP A 10 4.13 -16.83 9.93
CA ASP A 10 4.74 -15.86 10.85
C ASP A 10 3.88 -15.60 12.10
N SER A 11 4.37 -14.73 12.99
CA SER A 11 3.71 -14.38 14.24
C SER A 11 2.47 -13.49 14.08
N LEU A 12 2.31 -12.88 12.90
CA LEU A 12 1.21 -11.98 12.54
C LEU A 12 -0.02 -12.75 12.03
N GLY A 13 0.12 -14.05 11.81
CA GLY A 13 -0.93 -14.91 11.27
C GLY A 13 -0.98 -14.89 9.75
N THR A 14 0.08 -14.42 9.10
CA THR A 14 0.23 -14.39 7.64
C THR A 14 0.28 -15.82 7.12
N THR A 15 -0.37 -16.07 6.00
CA THR A 15 -0.43 -17.36 5.35
C THR A 15 0.45 -17.37 4.11
N VAL A 16 0.75 -18.55 3.57
CA VAL A 16 1.49 -18.67 2.30
C VAL A 16 0.79 -17.91 1.16
N ASP A 17 -0.55 -17.95 1.13
CA ASP A 17 -1.34 -17.22 0.13
C ASP A 17 -1.15 -15.70 0.28
N ASP A 18 -1.08 -15.19 1.52
CA ASP A 18 -0.82 -13.77 1.78
C ASP A 18 0.60 -13.37 1.33
N LEU A 19 1.61 -14.22 1.54
CA LEU A 19 2.97 -13.97 1.04
C LEU A 19 3.02 -13.93 -0.48
N VAL A 20 2.27 -14.81 -1.17
CA VAL A 20 2.16 -14.79 -2.63
C VAL A 20 1.49 -13.50 -3.10
N GLY A 21 0.41 -13.07 -2.45
CA GLY A 21 -0.26 -11.80 -2.72
C GLY A 21 0.67 -10.60 -2.53
N ILE A 22 1.38 -10.54 -1.40
CA ILE A 22 2.38 -9.50 -1.10
C ILE A 22 3.47 -9.49 -2.16
N GLY A 23 4.09 -10.63 -2.45
CA GLY A 23 5.14 -10.74 -3.47
C GLY A 23 4.66 -10.24 -4.82
N ARG A 24 3.42 -10.58 -5.21
CA ARG A 24 2.86 -10.13 -6.50
C ARG A 24 2.66 -8.62 -6.55
N LEU A 25 2.21 -8.00 -5.45
CA LEU A 25 2.05 -6.56 -5.36
C LEU A 25 3.41 -5.86 -5.42
N LEU A 26 4.42 -6.38 -4.73
CA LEU A 26 5.79 -5.83 -4.78
C LEU A 26 6.44 -5.98 -6.16
N ASP A 27 6.02 -6.97 -6.96
CA ASP A 27 6.51 -7.20 -8.32
C ASP A 27 5.89 -6.27 -9.37
N SER A 28 4.78 -5.61 -9.07
CA SER A 28 4.00 -4.86 -10.06
C SER A 28 3.48 -3.55 -9.47
N PRO A 29 4.18 -2.43 -9.70
CA PRO A 29 3.73 -1.10 -9.30
C PRO A 29 2.28 -0.81 -9.69
N ARG A 30 1.85 -1.23 -10.89
CA ARG A 30 0.46 -1.05 -11.34
C ARG A 30 -0.56 -1.79 -10.46
N LEU A 31 -0.27 -3.05 -10.09
CA LEU A 31 -1.18 -3.83 -9.25
C LEU A 31 -1.19 -3.31 -7.81
N ALA A 32 -0.02 -2.90 -7.30
CA ALA A 32 0.10 -2.25 -6.00
C ALA A 32 -0.68 -0.92 -5.96
N HIS A 33 -0.59 -0.11 -7.01
CA HIS A 33 -1.35 1.14 -7.15
C HIS A 33 -2.85 0.89 -7.11
N ILE A 34 -3.36 -0.03 -7.93
CA ILE A 34 -4.78 -0.44 -7.92
C ILE A 34 -5.22 -0.92 -6.54
N TRP A 35 -4.46 -1.83 -5.93
CA TRP A 35 -4.76 -2.40 -4.62
C TRP A 35 -4.79 -1.31 -3.54
N PHE A 36 -3.82 -0.39 -3.56
CA PHE A 36 -3.72 0.68 -2.58
C PHE A 36 -4.87 1.67 -2.71
N THR A 37 -5.26 2.04 -3.93
CA THR A 37 -6.45 2.86 -4.18
C THR A 37 -7.71 2.18 -3.63
N LEU A 38 -7.90 0.88 -3.92
CA LEU A 38 -9.01 0.11 -3.35
C LEU A 38 -8.97 0.06 -1.81
N ARG A 39 -7.78 -0.05 -1.23
CA ARG A 39 -7.57 -0.13 0.21
C ARG A 39 -7.96 1.19 0.89
N VAL A 40 -7.49 2.32 0.40
CA VAL A 40 -7.76 3.63 0.99
C VAL A 40 -9.22 4.03 0.77
N GLU A 41 -9.72 3.87 -0.45
CA GLU A 41 -11.06 4.35 -0.83
C GLU A 41 -12.17 3.40 -0.37
N GLY A 42 -11.90 2.09 -0.34
CA GLY A 42 -12.88 1.07 0.04
C GLY A 42 -13.12 0.94 1.54
N ASN A 43 -12.32 1.63 2.37
CA ASN A 43 -12.42 1.60 3.84
C ASN A 43 -12.81 2.95 4.46
N VAL A 44 -13.15 3.97 3.66
CA VAL A 44 -13.67 5.23 4.19
C VAL A 44 -15.02 4.98 4.87
N VAL A 45 -15.07 5.13 6.20
CA VAL A 45 -16.30 4.99 6.99
C VAL A 45 -17.29 6.06 6.55
N VAL A 46 -18.43 5.57 6.10
CA VAL A 46 -19.63 6.35 5.81
C VAL A 46 -20.21 6.82 7.15
N GLU A 47 -20.36 8.13 7.36
CA GLU A 47 -21.12 8.64 8.49
C GLU A 47 -22.53 8.01 8.47
N GLU A 48 -23.13 7.69 9.63
CA GLU A 48 -24.46 7.05 9.72
C GLU A 48 -25.60 7.79 8.97
N SER A 49 -25.34 9.01 8.47
CA SER A 49 -26.27 9.81 7.68
C SER A 49 -26.16 9.63 6.17
N ASP A 50 -25.08 9.03 5.66
CA ASP A 50 -24.89 8.83 4.22
C ASP A 50 -25.69 7.62 3.74
N SER A 51 -26.73 7.93 2.98
CA SER A 51 -27.73 6.98 2.48
C SER A 51 -27.23 6.16 1.28
N ASN A 52 -25.91 5.94 1.16
CA ASN A 52 -25.31 5.26 0.02
C ASN A 52 -25.08 3.78 0.35
N PRO A 53 -26.02 2.86 0.04
CA PRO A 53 -25.90 1.45 0.37
C PRO A 53 -24.71 0.74 -0.33
N PHE A 54 -24.10 1.40 -1.32
CA PHE A 54 -23.13 0.82 -2.24
C PHE A 54 -21.69 0.66 -1.69
N LEU A 55 -21.30 1.32 -0.59
CA LEU A 55 -19.92 1.18 -0.08
C LEU A 55 -19.67 -0.12 0.71
N TRP A 56 -20.73 -0.75 1.25
CA TRP A 56 -20.64 -2.12 1.77
C TRP A 56 -20.44 -3.15 0.66
N ASP A 57 -20.91 -2.84 -0.55
CA ASP A 57 -20.83 -3.69 -1.74
C ASP A 57 -19.44 -3.68 -2.40
N GLY A 58 -18.51 -2.83 -1.91
CA GLY A 58 -17.17 -2.66 -2.47
C GLY A 58 -17.11 -1.63 -3.60
N ILE A 59 -15.90 -1.34 -4.09
CA ILE A 59 -15.68 -0.42 -5.20
C ILE A 59 -15.80 -1.17 -6.52
N THR A 60 -16.58 -0.63 -7.45
CA THR A 60 -16.72 -1.20 -8.79
C THR A 60 -15.56 -0.79 -9.69
N VAL A 61 -15.31 -1.56 -10.77
CA VAL A 61 -14.26 -1.22 -11.75
C VAL A 61 -14.45 0.17 -12.38
N SER A 62 -15.70 0.61 -12.59
CA SER A 62 -15.98 1.95 -13.11
C SER A 62 -15.60 3.05 -12.11
N GLU A 63 -15.93 2.88 -10.83
CA GLU A 63 -15.58 3.83 -9.77
C GLU A 63 -14.07 3.85 -9.48
N LEU A 64 -13.40 2.72 -9.66
CA LEU A 64 -11.95 2.61 -9.56
C LEU A 64 -11.27 3.32 -10.73
N LEU A 65 -11.79 3.16 -11.95
CA LEU A 65 -11.28 3.86 -13.13
C LEU A 65 -11.34 5.39 -12.97
N GLU A 66 -12.41 5.91 -12.36
CA GLU A 66 -12.54 7.33 -12.04
C GLU A 66 -11.51 7.82 -11.02
N ARG A 67 -11.12 6.96 -10.07
CA ARG A 67 -10.13 7.30 -9.02
C ARG A 67 -8.69 7.20 -9.49
N LEU A 68 -8.42 6.31 -10.42
CA LEU A 68 -7.12 6.15 -11.07
C LEU A 68 -6.92 7.17 -12.21
N ASP A 69 -7.77 8.20 -12.29
CA ASP A 69 -7.78 9.25 -13.32
C ASP A 69 -7.71 8.74 -14.78
N GLY A 70 -8.14 7.50 -15.02
CA GLY A 70 -8.08 6.86 -16.33
C GLY A 70 -6.68 6.42 -16.80
N ASP A 71 -5.69 6.37 -15.90
CA ASP A 71 -4.31 5.95 -16.21
C ASP A 71 -4.20 4.49 -16.68
N ILE A 72 -5.26 3.70 -16.44
CA ILE A 72 -5.34 2.29 -16.82
C ILE A 72 -6.54 2.08 -17.73
N PRO A 73 -6.36 1.56 -18.96
CA PRO A 73 -7.49 1.24 -19.83
C PRO A 73 -8.46 0.26 -19.16
N GLN A 74 -9.77 0.48 -19.29
CA GLN A 74 -10.78 -0.33 -18.60
C GLN A 74 -10.62 -1.85 -18.81
N SER A 75 -10.31 -2.29 -20.03
CA SER A 75 -10.08 -3.72 -20.31
C SER A 75 -8.84 -4.28 -19.62
N THR A 76 -7.83 -3.45 -19.37
CA THR A 76 -6.64 -3.82 -18.60
C THR A 76 -6.97 -3.89 -17.12
N LEU A 77 -7.74 -2.91 -16.62
CA LEU A 77 -8.17 -2.89 -15.23
C LEU A 77 -8.99 -4.14 -14.87
N TYR A 78 -9.90 -4.60 -15.73
CA TYR A 78 -10.59 -5.88 -15.49
C TYR A 78 -9.64 -7.07 -15.37
N ASN A 79 -8.63 -7.18 -16.25
CA ASN A 79 -7.65 -8.27 -16.15
C ASN A 79 -6.80 -8.16 -14.88
N ASP A 80 -6.40 -6.94 -14.51
CA ASP A 80 -5.63 -6.69 -13.30
C ASP A 80 -6.46 -7.03 -12.04
N MET A 81 -7.77 -6.77 -12.06
CA MET A 81 -8.69 -7.16 -10.97
C MET A 81 -8.86 -8.67 -10.85
N ASP A 82 -9.03 -9.39 -11.97
CA ASP A 82 -9.08 -10.86 -11.98
C ASP A 82 -7.77 -11.45 -11.41
N GLU A 83 -6.64 -10.82 -11.72
CA GLU A 83 -5.33 -11.23 -11.22
C GLU A 83 -5.19 -10.98 -9.72
N LEU A 84 -5.58 -9.79 -9.24
CA LEU A 84 -5.60 -9.42 -7.83
C LEU A 84 -6.50 -10.35 -7.01
N GLU A 85 -7.67 -10.72 -7.53
CA GLU A 85 -8.54 -11.73 -6.93
C GLU A 85 -7.84 -13.10 -6.91
N GLY A 86 -7.22 -13.50 -8.03
CA GLY A 86 -6.53 -14.78 -8.18
C GLY A 86 -5.36 -14.99 -7.20
N VAL A 87 -4.69 -13.92 -6.79
CA VAL A 87 -3.63 -13.95 -5.76
C VAL A 87 -4.15 -13.60 -4.36
N GLY A 88 -5.47 -13.43 -4.19
CA GLY A 88 -6.10 -13.13 -2.92
C GLY A 88 -5.84 -11.72 -2.39
N ALA A 89 -5.30 -10.80 -3.20
CA ALA A 89 -5.10 -9.40 -2.83
C ALA A 89 -6.40 -8.61 -2.76
N VAL A 90 -7.42 -9.06 -3.49
CA VAL A 90 -8.76 -8.47 -3.51
C VAL A 90 -9.81 -9.57 -3.31
N GLU A 91 -10.93 -9.22 -2.68
CA GLU A 91 -12.12 -10.05 -2.61
C GLU A 91 -13.33 -9.38 -3.27
N ILE A 92 -14.28 -10.19 -3.74
CA ILE A 92 -15.58 -9.73 -4.22
C ILE A 92 -16.47 -9.47 -3.00
N ALA A 93 -16.81 -8.20 -2.78
CA ALA A 93 -17.68 -7.80 -1.69
C ALA A 93 -19.18 -7.88 -2.08
N SER A 94 -19.48 -7.76 -3.38
CA SER A 94 -20.84 -7.94 -3.91
C SER A 94 -20.81 -8.56 -5.30
N GLU A 95 -21.51 -9.68 -5.45
CA GLU A 95 -21.70 -10.38 -6.74
C GLU A 95 -22.77 -9.72 -7.63
N GLY A 96 -23.32 -8.57 -7.20
CA GLY A 96 -24.24 -7.76 -7.99
C GLY A 96 -23.63 -7.29 -9.31
N GLN A 97 -24.45 -6.77 -10.22
CA GLN A 97 -23.97 -6.10 -11.43
C GLN A 97 -24.25 -4.59 -11.28
N PRO A 98 -23.22 -3.73 -11.26
CA PRO A 98 -21.78 -4.03 -11.34
C PRO A 98 -21.23 -4.74 -10.08
N MET A 99 -20.19 -5.56 -10.28
CA MET A 99 -19.48 -6.26 -9.20
C MET A 99 -18.63 -5.28 -8.40
N GLY A 100 -18.65 -5.42 -7.07
CA GLY A 100 -17.87 -4.57 -6.18
C GLY A 100 -16.78 -5.34 -5.45
N TYR A 101 -15.64 -4.68 -5.28
CA TYR A 101 -14.38 -5.28 -4.82
C TYR A 101 -13.83 -4.58 -3.58
N LYS A 102 -13.09 -5.33 -2.76
CA LYS A 102 -12.37 -4.79 -1.59
C LYS A 102 -10.95 -5.34 -1.54
N ALA A 103 -10.00 -4.47 -1.21
CA ALA A 103 -8.63 -4.89 -0.94
C ALA A 103 -8.58 -5.67 0.37
N ASN A 104 -7.98 -6.86 0.33
CA ASN A 104 -7.65 -7.62 1.53
C ASN A 104 -6.49 -6.95 2.26
N PHE A 105 -6.52 -7.01 3.59
CA PHE A 105 -5.42 -6.47 4.39
C PHE A 105 -4.25 -7.44 4.39
N PHE A 106 -3.08 -6.93 4.02
CA PHE A 106 -1.83 -7.66 4.10
C PHE A 106 -0.87 -7.04 5.10
N GLN A 107 -0.23 -7.91 5.87
CA GLN A 107 0.94 -7.61 6.66
C GLN A 107 1.82 -8.87 6.72
N ALA A 108 3.13 -8.73 6.75
CA ALA A 108 4.06 -9.84 6.94
C ALA A 108 5.34 -9.36 7.61
N GLU A 109 6.03 -10.26 8.30
CA GLU A 109 7.43 -10.06 8.67
C GLU A 109 8.32 -10.10 7.41
N ALA A 110 9.23 -9.14 7.24
CA ALA A 110 10.01 -9.00 6.02
C ALA A 110 10.89 -10.21 5.69
N GLU A 111 11.38 -10.92 6.71
CA GLU A 111 12.18 -12.14 6.55
C GLU A 111 11.45 -13.25 5.76
N ASN A 112 10.13 -13.19 5.64
CA ASN A 112 9.32 -14.15 4.91
C ASN A 112 9.02 -13.73 3.46
N VAL A 113 9.59 -12.62 2.98
CA VAL A 113 9.39 -12.11 1.62
C VAL A 113 10.73 -11.87 0.95
N ASP A 114 11.04 -12.65 -0.09
CA ASP A 114 12.35 -12.71 -0.76
C ASP A 114 12.96 -11.34 -1.17
N LYS A 115 12.11 -10.34 -1.45
CA LYS A 115 12.51 -9.00 -1.88
C LYS A 115 12.83 -8.04 -0.75
N MET A 116 12.55 -8.42 0.49
CA MET A 116 12.67 -7.58 1.67
C MET A 116 13.78 -8.13 2.57
N GLY A 117 14.53 -7.23 3.21
CA GLY A 117 15.64 -7.61 4.11
C GLY A 117 15.17 -8.09 5.49
N ASP A 118 16.13 -8.32 6.38
CA ASP A 118 15.95 -9.10 7.61
C ASP A 118 15.28 -8.36 8.80
N SER A 119 14.73 -7.15 8.65
CA SER A 119 14.37 -6.37 9.85
C SER A 119 13.22 -5.34 9.76
N SER A 120 12.25 -5.54 8.87
CA SER A 120 11.14 -4.58 8.74
C SER A 120 9.78 -5.25 8.64
N LEU A 121 8.71 -4.52 8.93
CA LEU A 121 7.34 -4.99 8.67
C LEU A 121 6.96 -4.62 7.24
N ILE A 122 6.32 -5.56 6.54
CA ILE A 122 5.68 -5.29 5.27
C ILE A 122 4.22 -5.05 5.56
N GLY A 123 3.68 -3.94 5.09
CA GLY A 123 2.29 -3.59 5.28
C GLY A 123 1.79 -2.66 4.17
N PRO A 124 0.57 -2.11 4.34
CA PRO A 124 -0.06 -1.29 3.31
C PRO A 124 0.75 -0.07 2.88
N GLN A 125 1.60 0.48 3.75
CA GLN A 125 2.40 1.68 3.43
C GLN A 125 3.47 1.37 2.39
N ILE A 126 4.26 0.31 2.56
CA ILE A 126 5.29 -0.05 1.56
C ILE A 126 4.65 -0.58 0.28
N ILE A 127 3.53 -1.28 0.36
CA ILE A 127 2.78 -1.69 -0.84
C ILE A 127 2.27 -0.45 -1.58
N GLY A 128 1.70 0.53 -0.87
CA GLY A 128 1.26 1.80 -1.45
C GLY A 128 2.41 2.58 -2.09
N LEU A 129 3.56 2.62 -1.41
CA LEU A 129 4.77 3.28 -1.92
C LEU A 129 5.33 2.60 -3.17
N VAL A 130 5.33 1.27 -3.24
CA VAL A 130 5.63 0.56 -4.50
C VAL A 130 4.58 0.87 -5.57
N GLY A 131 3.33 1.08 -5.18
CA GLY A 131 2.27 1.56 -6.06
C GLY A 131 2.56 2.94 -6.67
N GLU A 132 3.13 3.87 -5.91
CA GLU A 132 3.50 5.20 -6.41
C GLU A 132 4.50 5.12 -7.57
N ALA A 133 5.36 4.10 -7.65
CA ALA A 133 6.28 3.91 -8.77
C ALA A 133 5.57 3.73 -10.14
N TYR A 134 4.26 3.46 -10.15
CA TYR A 134 3.47 3.44 -11.39
C TYR A 134 3.29 4.84 -11.99
N THR A 135 3.26 5.88 -11.15
CA THR A 135 2.94 7.27 -11.50
C THR A 135 4.03 8.27 -11.14
N ASP A 136 4.98 7.89 -10.30
CA ASP A 136 6.08 8.71 -9.79
C ASP A 136 7.43 8.12 -10.22
N GLU A 137 8.09 8.82 -11.14
CA GLU A 137 9.36 8.40 -11.73
C GLU A 137 10.49 8.30 -10.69
N ALA A 138 10.49 9.17 -9.67
CA ALA A 138 11.52 9.15 -8.63
C ALA A 138 11.45 7.86 -7.80
N VAL A 139 10.25 7.39 -7.49
CA VAL A 139 10.06 6.12 -6.75
C VAL A 139 10.45 4.93 -7.62
N GLN A 140 10.13 4.98 -8.92
CA GLN A 140 10.54 3.94 -9.86
C GLN A 140 12.06 3.87 -10.02
N GLU A 141 12.74 5.01 -10.18
CA GLU A 141 14.21 5.08 -10.27
C GLU A 141 14.87 4.60 -8.98
N PHE A 142 14.34 5.00 -7.82
CA PHE A 142 14.82 4.53 -6.52
C PHE A 142 14.69 3.01 -6.36
N LEU A 143 13.55 2.44 -6.78
CA LEU A 143 13.34 0.98 -6.75
C LEU A 143 14.31 0.24 -7.68
N ASP A 144 14.58 0.79 -8.87
CA ASP A 144 15.46 0.16 -9.85
C ASP A 144 16.93 0.18 -9.39
N GLU A 145 17.37 1.24 -8.72
CA GLU A 145 18.76 1.38 -8.24
C GLU A 145 18.99 0.68 -6.89
N TYR A 146 18.09 0.89 -5.91
CA TYR A 146 18.31 0.49 -4.52
C TYR A 146 17.43 -0.68 -4.05
N GLY A 147 16.33 -0.96 -4.75
CA GLY A 147 15.43 -2.07 -4.46
C GLY A 147 14.45 -1.85 -3.29
N HIS A 148 13.56 -2.83 -3.12
CA HIS A 148 12.45 -2.77 -2.15
C HIS A 148 12.88 -2.65 -0.70
N SER A 149 13.98 -3.32 -0.31
CA SER A 149 14.45 -3.31 1.07
C SER A 149 14.83 -1.90 1.51
N LEU A 150 15.65 -1.19 0.72
CA LEU A 150 16.08 0.15 1.09
C LEU A 150 14.90 1.13 1.06
N LEU A 151 13.99 1.00 0.09
CA LEU A 151 12.77 1.82 0.06
C LEU A 151 11.92 1.63 1.32
N ASN A 152 11.78 0.39 1.82
CA ASN A 152 11.08 0.13 3.06
C ASN A 152 11.80 0.77 4.26
N ASP A 153 13.13 0.68 4.32
CA ASP A 153 13.90 1.29 5.40
C ASP A 153 13.76 2.83 5.39
N VAL A 154 13.83 3.46 4.20
CA VAL A 154 13.56 4.90 4.01
C VAL A 154 12.18 5.26 4.55
N LEU A 155 11.14 4.50 4.19
CA LEU A 155 9.79 4.69 4.72
C LEU A 155 9.73 4.57 6.26
N GLN A 156 10.31 3.52 6.85
CA GLN A 156 10.27 3.29 8.30
C GLN A 156 11.01 4.39 9.08
N ILE A 157 12.18 4.80 8.59
CA ILE A 157 12.95 5.88 9.22
C ILE A 157 12.25 7.23 9.02
N TYR A 158 11.60 7.49 7.88
CA TYR A 158 10.80 8.69 7.68
C TYR A 158 9.66 8.74 8.71
N VAL A 159 8.94 7.63 8.90
CA VAL A 159 7.90 7.50 9.94
C VAL A 159 8.46 7.74 11.34
N ALA A 160 9.66 7.23 11.65
CA ALA A 160 10.31 7.50 12.93
C ALA A 160 10.72 8.98 13.08
N SER A 161 11.13 9.62 11.99
CA SER A 161 11.50 11.04 11.91
C SER A 161 10.33 11.94 12.27
N VAL A 162 9.19 11.78 11.59
CA VAL A 162 7.97 12.58 11.82
C VAL A 162 7.41 12.37 13.24
N GLN A 163 7.68 11.22 13.86
CA GLN A 163 7.32 10.93 15.25
C GLN A 163 8.32 11.47 16.28
N GLY A 164 9.35 12.20 15.85
CA GLY A 164 10.38 12.78 16.71
C GLY A 164 11.27 11.74 17.40
N ARG A 165 11.41 10.55 16.81
CA ARG A 165 12.16 9.43 17.40
C ARG A 165 13.61 9.34 16.93
N LEU A 166 14.05 10.23 16.05
CA LEU A 166 15.41 10.24 15.51
C LEU A 166 16.26 11.31 16.17
N GLU A 167 17.51 10.95 16.45
CA GLU A 167 18.54 11.87 16.98
C GLU A 167 19.45 12.43 15.87
N ARG A 168 19.33 11.92 14.63
CA ARG A 168 20.15 12.27 13.46
C ARG A 168 19.28 12.73 12.30
N SER A 169 19.89 13.40 11.32
CA SER A 169 19.21 13.77 10.08
C SER A 169 18.73 12.52 9.34
N PHE A 170 17.53 12.59 8.77
CA PHE A 170 16.89 11.51 8.01
C PHE A 170 17.78 10.98 6.88
N VAL A 171 18.31 11.87 6.04
CA VAL A 171 19.16 11.51 4.90
C VAL A 171 20.49 10.89 5.35
N GLU A 172 21.08 11.39 6.44
CA GLU A 172 22.36 10.88 6.97
C GLU A 172 22.28 9.41 7.44
N MET A 173 21.06 8.87 7.59
CA MET A 173 20.85 7.47 7.97
C MET A 173 20.99 6.49 6.79
N PHE A 174 21.12 6.98 5.56
CA PHE A 174 21.21 6.17 4.34
C PHE A 174 22.50 6.43 3.55
N PRO A 175 23.70 6.15 4.11
CA PRO A 175 24.97 6.38 3.43
C PRO A 175 25.18 5.54 2.16
N GLU A 176 24.38 4.50 1.95
CA GLU A 176 24.36 3.65 0.75
C GLU A 176 23.53 4.20 -0.41
N ALA A 177 22.73 5.26 -0.21
CA ALA A 177 21.94 5.91 -1.25
C ALA A 177 22.38 7.36 -1.46
N ASP A 178 22.19 7.87 -2.68
CA ASP A 178 22.41 9.27 -2.97
C ASP A 178 21.35 10.14 -2.26
N GLU A 179 21.80 11.23 -1.64
CA GLU A 179 20.95 12.15 -0.86
C GLU A 179 19.80 12.70 -1.71
N GLU A 180 20.07 13.05 -2.97
CA GLU A 180 19.07 13.55 -3.91
C GLU A 180 17.96 12.50 -4.17
N ASP A 181 18.29 11.22 -4.27
CA ASP A 181 17.33 10.15 -4.52
C ASP A 181 16.45 9.89 -3.28
N VAL A 182 17.06 9.91 -2.09
CA VAL A 182 16.34 9.77 -0.81
C VAL A 182 15.37 10.94 -0.62
N GLU A 183 15.79 12.17 -0.93
CA GLU A 183 14.91 13.34 -0.87
C GLU A 183 13.80 13.29 -1.93
N ALA A 184 14.10 12.78 -3.13
CA ALA A 184 13.15 12.71 -4.23
C ALA A 184 11.95 11.78 -3.95
N VAL A 185 12.11 10.73 -3.12
CA VAL A 185 11.01 9.82 -2.75
C VAL A 185 10.17 10.31 -1.56
N VAL A 186 10.62 11.33 -0.82
CA VAL A 186 9.88 11.87 0.34
C VAL A 186 8.45 12.31 -0.01
N PRO A 187 8.21 13.08 -1.09
CA PRO A 187 6.84 13.50 -1.45
C PRO A 187 5.89 12.32 -1.67
N ALA A 188 6.36 11.21 -2.23
CA ALA A 188 5.56 10.00 -2.40
C ALA A 188 5.27 9.31 -1.07
N ILE A 189 6.26 9.24 -0.18
CA ILE A 189 6.09 8.73 1.19
C ILE A 189 5.00 9.55 1.93
N GLU A 190 5.09 10.88 1.88
CA GLU A 190 4.13 11.78 2.51
C GLU A 190 2.71 11.56 1.96
N ARG A 191 2.58 11.41 0.64
CA ARG A 191 1.28 11.13 -0.01
C ARG A 191 0.69 9.82 0.49
N VAL A 192 1.47 8.74 0.50
CA VAL A 192 1.02 7.42 0.98
C VAL A 192 0.60 7.47 2.45
N LEU A 193 1.37 8.14 3.31
CA LEU A 193 1.03 8.30 4.72
C LEU A 193 -0.25 9.14 4.92
N PHE A 194 -0.41 10.20 4.14
CA PHE A 194 -1.62 11.03 4.15
C PHE A 194 -2.86 10.21 3.73
N GLU A 195 -2.78 9.47 2.63
CA GLU A 195 -3.87 8.63 2.15
C GLU A 195 -4.20 7.52 3.16
N MET A 196 -3.18 6.88 3.75
CA MET A 196 -3.37 5.91 4.84
C MET A 196 -4.03 6.51 6.08
N SER A 197 -3.79 7.79 6.38
CA SER A 197 -4.45 8.50 7.50
C SER A 197 -5.95 8.68 7.29
N ARG A 198 -6.44 8.50 6.05
CA ARG A 198 -7.87 8.52 5.75
C ARG A 198 -8.57 7.21 6.11
N ASP A 199 -7.83 6.11 6.36
CA ASP A 199 -8.41 4.86 6.86
C ASP A 199 -8.78 5.03 8.35
N PRO A 200 -10.07 5.08 8.69
CA PRO A 200 -10.53 5.35 10.05
C PRO A 200 -10.39 4.13 10.99
N LEU A 201 -10.12 2.94 10.46
CA LEU A 201 -10.00 1.70 11.24
C LEU A 201 -8.55 1.36 11.56
N ARG A 202 -7.63 1.69 10.65
CA ARG A 202 -6.23 1.25 10.71
C ARG A 202 -5.20 2.32 10.31
N GLY A 203 -5.64 3.52 9.95
CA GLY A 203 -4.77 4.66 9.72
C GLY A 203 -4.23 5.21 11.04
N TYR A 204 -2.91 5.37 11.11
CA TYR A 204 -2.36 6.36 12.03
C TYR A 204 -2.66 7.73 11.43
N ASP A 205 -3.16 8.67 12.24
CA ASP A 205 -3.34 10.04 11.79
C ASP A 205 -1.95 10.68 11.70
N TYR A 206 -1.43 10.82 10.47
CA TYR A 206 -0.17 11.50 10.18
C TYR A 206 -0.39 12.98 9.81
N ARG A 207 -1.64 13.48 9.81
CA ARG A 207 -1.96 14.80 9.26
C ARG A 207 -1.35 15.93 10.08
N ASP A 208 -1.36 15.80 11.40
CA ASP A 208 -0.83 16.80 12.32
C ASP A 208 0.71 16.88 12.22
N GLU A 209 1.37 15.72 12.10
CA GLU A 209 2.82 15.61 11.96
C GLU A 209 3.33 16.09 10.58
N LEU A 210 2.64 15.74 9.49
CA LEU A 210 3.01 16.20 8.15
C LEU A 210 2.80 17.72 8.01
N SER A 211 1.74 18.26 8.60
CA SER A 211 1.45 19.71 8.56
C SER A 211 2.50 20.55 9.30
N THR A 212 3.21 19.97 10.27
CA THR A 212 4.25 20.67 11.03
C THR A 212 5.59 20.71 10.31
N MET A 213 5.90 19.75 9.43
CA MET A 213 7.16 19.73 8.68
C MET A 213 7.14 20.57 7.40
N SER A 214 6.00 20.74 6.72
CA SER A 214 5.90 21.60 5.53
C SER A 214 5.88 23.12 5.86
N GLY A 215 5.96 23.48 7.15
CA GLY A 215 5.81 24.85 7.65
C GLY A 215 7.10 25.52 8.15
N GLU A 216 8.25 24.85 8.10
CA GLU A 216 9.56 25.39 8.50
C GLU A 216 10.45 25.79 7.31
#